data_AF-A0A1V1T5A7-F1
#
_entry.id   AF-A0A1V1T5A7-F1
#
_cell.length_a   1.000
_cell.length_b   1.000
_cell.length_c   1.000
_cell.angle_alpha   90.00
_cell.angle_beta   90.00
_cell.angle_gamma   90.00
#
_symmetry.space_group_name_H-M   'P 1'
#
loop_
_entity.id
_entity.type
_entity.pdbx_description
1 polymer ?
#
loop_
_entity_poly.entity_id
_entity_poly.type
_entity_poly.pdbx_seq_one_letter_code
_entity_poly.pdbx_strand_id
1 'polypeptide(L)' 'MAQLKQHYYEAIIAGGGIADVTVALMFENVGITYVLLEDRDTLESDRGAGIDCI' A
#
# COMPACT_ATOMS: atom_id res chain seq x y z
N MET A 1 16.83 22.91 -15.71
CA MET A 1 17.34 21.55 -15.46
C MET A 1 16.41 20.92 -14.44
N ALA A 2 15.63 19.91 -14.84
CA ALA A 2 14.68 19.25 -13.94
C ALA A 2 15.47 18.46 -12.88
N GLN A 3 15.40 18.91 -11.63
CA GLN A 3 15.97 18.23 -10.49
C GLN A 3 15.30 16.86 -10.38
N LEU A 4 16.06 15.78 -10.59
CA LEU A 4 15.60 14.42 -10.29
C LEU A 4 15.29 14.40 -8.79
N LYS A 5 14.01 14.53 -8.43
CA LYS A 5 13.55 14.31 -7.07
C LYS A 5 13.74 12.82 -6.83
N GLN A 6 14.86 12.43 -6.21
CA GLN A 6 15.03 11.09 -5.70
C GLN A 6 13.86 10.87 -4.73
N HIS A 7 12.89 10.04 -5.11
CA HIS A 7 11.78 9.65 -4.24
C HIS A 7 12.39 8.75 -3.15
N TYR A 8 12.86 9.38 -2.07
CA TYR A 8 13.21 8.67 -0.84
C TYR A 8 11.90 8.17 -0.25
N TYR A 9 11.62 6.88 -0.44
CA TYR A 9 10.54 6.21 0.26
C TYR A 9 11.03 5.91 1.68
N GLU A 10 10.29 6.40 2.68
CA GLU A 10 10.59 6.15 4.09
C GLU A 10 10.12 4.75 4.51
N ALA A 11 9.16 4.18 3.79
CA ALA A 11 8.62 2.84 4.06
C ALA A 11 8.32 2.05 2.78
N ILE A 12 8.51 0.74 2.87
CA ILE A 12 8.10 -0.25 1.87
C ILE A 12 7.05 -1.14 2.52
N ILE A 13 5.87 -1.24 1.92
CA ILE A 13 4.79 -2.13 2.32
C ILE A 13 4.73 -3.26 1.28
N ALA A 14 4.88 -4.51 1.72
CA ALA A 14 4.92 -5.67 0.83
C ALA A 14 3.68 -6.54 1.06
N GLY A 15 2.80 -6.56 0.06
CA GLY A 15 1.45 -7.09 0.14
C GLY A 15 0.43 -6.12 -0.49
N GLY A 16 -0.82 -6.54 -0.52
CA GLY A 16 -1.96 -5.71 -0.95
C GLY A 16 -3.24 -6.13 -0.24
N GLY A 17 -3.11 -6.72 0.95
CA GLY A 17 -4.23 -7.06 1.79
C GLY A 17 -4.80 -5.82 2.48
N ILE A 18 -5.89 -6.03 3.22
CA ILE A 18 -6.56 -4.94 3.96
C ILE A 18 -5.63 -4.26 4.96
N ALA A 19 -4.72 -5.00 5.58
CA ALA A 19 -3.73 -4.46 6.51
C ALA A 19 -2.73 -3.53 5.81
N ASP A 20 -2.21 -3.96 4.65
CA ASP A 20 -1.25 -3.20 3.85
C ASP A 20 -1.85 -1.88 3.36
N VAL A 21 -3.09 -1.94 2.83
CA VAL A 21 -3.84 -0.77 2.38
C VAL A 21 -4.15 0.16 3.56
N THR A 22 -4.49 -0.38 4.73
CA THR A 22 -4.73 0.44 5.94
C THR A 22 -3.47 1.20 6.34
N VAL A 23 -2.30 0.56 6.33
CA VAL A 23 -1.02 1.22 6.64
C VAL A 23 -0.68 2.28 5.60
N ALA A 24 -0.89 1.99 4.32
CA ALA A 24 -0.71 2.96 3.23
C ALA A 24 -1.56 4.22 3.44
N LEU A 25 -2.84 4.06 3.77
CA LEU A 25 -3.76 5.17 4.05
C LEU A 25 -3.34 5.97 5.30
N MET A 26 -2.84 5.29 6.33
CA MET A 26 -2.31 5.98 7.52
C MET A 26 -1.06 6.80 7.17
N PHE A 27 -0.17 6.28 6.32
CA PHE A 27 1.00 7.01 5.86
C PHE A 27 0.66 8.22 5.01
N GLU A 28 -0.39 8.16 4.17
CA GLU A 28 -0.88 9.35 3.47
C GLU A 28 -1.36 10.45 4.42
N ASN A 29 -2.03 10.07 5.51
CA ASN A 29 -2.54 11.03 6.50
C ASN A 29 -1.40 11.73 7.28
N VAL A 30 -0.29 11.04 7.52
CA VAL A 30 0.87 11.58 8.25
C VAL A 30 1.90 12.22 7.30
N GLY A 31 1.72 12.11 5.98
CA GLY A 31 2.62 12.68 4.97
C GLY A 31 3.91 11.88 4.76
N ILE A 32 3.88 10.60 5.11
CA ILE A 32 5.01 9.66 4.93
C ILE A 32 5.03 9.18 3.49
N THR A 33 6.20 9.19 2.86
CA THR A 33 6.36 8.71 1.48
C THR A 33 6.58 7.20 1.49
N TYR A 34 5.71 6.42 0.83
CA TYR A 34 5.77 4.96 0.82
C TYR A 34 5.66 4.37 -0.59
N VAL A 35 6.04 3.09 -0.71
CA VAL A 35 5.75 2.26 -1.88
C VAL A 35 5.05 0.99 -1.41
N LEU A 36 3.93 0.65 -2.07
CA LEU A 36 3.18 -0.59 -1.84
C LEU A 36 3.46 -1.55 -3.00
N LEU A 37 3.99 -2.73 -2.67
CA LEU A 37 4.38 -3.76 -3.62
C LEU A 37 3.43 -4.94 -3.47
N GLU A 38 2.53 -5.13 -4.43
CA GLU A 38 1.68 -6.32 -4.54
C GLU A 38 2.15 -7.18 -5.71
N ASP A 39 2.30 -8.48 -5.48
CA ASP A 39 2.73 -9.46 -6.50
C ASP A 39 1.66 -9.70 -7.58
N ARG A 40 0.40 -9.40 -7.26
CA ARG A 40 -0.75 -9.61 -8.14
C ARG A 40 -1.07 -8.33 -8.92
N ASP A 41 -1.22 -8.47 -10.23
CA ASP A 41 -1.65 -7.38 -11.13
C ASP A 41 -3.12 -6.98 -10.96
N THR A 42 -3.93 -7.82 -10.32
CA THR A 42 -5.37 -7.60 -10.14
C THR A 42 -5.77 -7.84 -8.70
N LEU A 43 -6.59 -6.94 -8.16
CA LEU A 43 -7.32 -7.20 -6.93
C LEU A 43 -8.17 -8.46 -7.12
N GLU A 44 -8.06 -9.40 -6.19
CA GLU A 44 -8.88 -10.59 -6.20
C GLU A 44 -10.36 -10.16 -6.13
N SER A 45 -11.13 -10.50 -7.16
CA SER A 45 -12.57 -10.23 -7.14
C SER A 45 -13.17 -11.12 -6.07
N ASP A 46 -13.57 -10.49 -4.97
CA ASP A 46 -14.09 -11.13 -3.77
C ASP A 46 -15.29 -12.03 -4.11
N ARG A 47 -15.01 -13.32 -4.36
CA ARG A 47 -16.01 -14.38 -4.57
C ARG A 47 -16.41 -14.99 -3.22
N GLY A 48 -16.57 -14.16 -2.19
CA GLY A 48 -17.01 -14.58 -0.86
C GLY A 48 -15.88 -14.77 0.16
N ALA A 49 -14.84 -13.92 0.13
CA ALA A 49 -13.93 -13.82 1.26
C ALA A 49 -14.63 -13.02 2.37
N GLY A 50 -15.29 -13.75 3.27
CA GLY A 50 -15.80 -13.18 4.51
C GLY A 50 -14.65 -12.56 5.29
N ILE A 51 -14.74 -11.25 5.54
CA ILE A 51 -13.95 -10.58 6.58
C ILE A 51 -14.50 -11.12 7.90
N ASP A 52 -13.95 -12.25 8.37
CA ASP A 52 -14.30 -12.76 9.69
C ASP A 52 -13.68 -11.84 10.74
N CYS A 53 -14.54 -11.43 11.64
CA CYS A 53 -14.29 -10.45 12.68
C CYS A 53 -13.40 -11.07 13.77
N ILE A 54 -12.67 -10.20 14.47
CA ILE A 54 -12.07 -10.47 15.78
C ILE A 54 -13.13 -11.03 16.73
#